data_AF-D4AN03-F1
#
_entry.id   AF-D4AN03-F1
#
_cell.length_a   1.000
_cell.length_b   1.000
_cell.length_c   1.000
_cell.angle_alpha   90.00
_cell.angle_beta   90.00
_cell.angle_gamma   90.00
#
_symmetry.space_group_name_H-M   'P 1'
#
loop_
_entity.id
_entity.type
_entity.pdbx_description
1 polymer ?
#
loop_
_entity_poly.entity_id
_entity_poly.type
_entity_poly.pdbx_seq_one_letter_code
_entity_poly.pdbx_strand_id
1 'polypeptide(L)'
;MSGAYAGRDVEGLEDMIDERIQDFVEVIEQKWLSDDNGTNTFDIAKRVQFLAVDMITHICFGKPMGFVKTDSDVSNFLKTIESQLPIVQHFSVIIEINDLLHCQITRNEVEKRQQSKSEPKKDMLTSFMKHGLSPSEAETELIISLATLLAVASNPRVYARLTKEIDEAEASGKISSPIRDQEARRLPYLQACIKEGLRCFPPVAQLRERMVPAGGDTYNGQHILKAHSSA
;
A
#
# COMPACT_ATOMS: atom_id res chain seq x y z
N MET A 1 13.55 3.90 9.18
CA MET A 1 12.31 4.18 8.40
C MET A 1 12.11 5.68 8.41
N SER A 2 11.87 6.31 7.26
CA SER A 2 11.66 7.76 7.15
C SER A 2 10.36 8.18 7.85
N GLY A 3 10.25 9.46 8.23
CA GLY A 3 9.05 10.01 8.89
C GLY A 3 7.77 9.93 8.04
N ALA A 4 7.92 9.84 6.71
CA ALA A 4 6.85 9.56 5.75
C ALA A 4 6.15 8.22 6.02
N TYR A 5 6.90 7.12 6.20
CA TYR A 5 6.31 5.81 6.53
C TYR A 5 5.74 5.74 7.94
N ALA A 6 6.20 6.61 8.85
CA ALA A 6 5.62 6.72 10.17
C ALA A 6 4.34 7.59 10.20
N GLY A 7 3.91 8.13 9.05
CA GLY A 7 2.78 9.05 8.92
C GLY A 7 3.01 10.43 9.57
N ARG A 8 4.17 10.68 10.17
CA ARG A 8 4.46 11.91 10.93
C ARG A 8 4.70 13.11 10.03
N ASP A 9 5.12 12.86 8.79
CA ASP A 9 5.45 13.91 7.82
C ASP A 9 4.28 14.22 6.86
N VAL A 10 3.14 13.52 6.99
CA VAL A 10 1.96 13.70 6.15
C VAL A 10 0.84 14.31 6.99
N GLU A 11 0.58 15.60 6.77
CA GLU A 11 -0.47 16.33 7.47
C GLU A 11 -1.85 15.87 6.96
N GLY A 12 -2.75 15.47 7.86
CA GLY A 12 -4.10 15.01 7.49
C GLY A 12 -4.16 13.61 6.89
N LEU A 13 -3.14 12.76 7.11
CA LEU A 13 -3.10 11.39 6.56
C LEU A 13 -4.34 10.56 6.92
N GLU A 14 -4.75 10.57 8.18
CA GLU A 14 -5.96 9.84 8.62
C GLU A 14 -7.20 10.35 7.90
N ASP A 15 -7.39 11.67 7.86
CA ASP A 15 -8.57 12.27 7.22
C ASP A 15 -8.60 11.97 5.71
N MET A 16 -7.44 11.91 5.04
CA MET A 16 -7.32 11.50 3.63
C MET A 16 -7.69 10.03 3.39
N ILE A 17 -7.38 9.14 4.35
CA ILE A 17 -7.74 7.72 4.29
C ILE A 17 -9.26 7.57 4.53
N ASP A 18 -9.78 8.24 5.56
CA ASP A 18 -11.20 8.22 5.91
C ASP A 18 -12.07 8.70 4.74
N GLU A 19 -11.68 9.78 4.07
CA GLU A 19 -12.38 10.28 2.88
C GLU A 19 -12.45 9.22 1.76
N ARG A 20 -11.38 8.44 1.57
CA ARG A 20 -11.33 7.41 0.52
C ARG A 20 -12.11 6.14 0.89
N ILE A 21 -12.11 5.77 2.17
CA ILE A 21 -12.96 4.69 2.68
C ILE A 21 -14.44 5.06 2.53
N GLN A 22 -14.79 6.30 2.88
CA GLN A 22 -16.17 6.81 2.75
C GLN A 22 -16.64 6.81 1.28
N ASP A 23 -15.83 7.35 0.35
CA ASP A 23 -16.12 7.29 -1.09
C ASP A 23 -16.35 5.85 -1.57
N PHE A 24 -15.60 4.89 -1.04
CA PHE A 24 -15.71 3.47 -1.41
C PHE A 24 -17.01 2.85 -0.91
N VAL A 25 -17.37 3.11 0.35
CA VAL A 25 -18.65 2.67 0.93
C VAL A 25 -19.82 3.27 0.14
N GLU A 26 -19.78 4.57 -0.18
CA GLU A 26 -20.83 5.23 -0.96
C GLU A 26 -20.99 4.61 -2.35
N VAL A 27 -19.89 4.26 -3.04
CA VAL A 27 -19.95 3.58 -4.34
C VAL A 27 -20.55 2.17 -4.22
N ILE A 28 -20.24 1.44 -3.15
CA ILE A 28 -20.86 0.13 -2.87
C ILE A 28 -22.36 0.29 -2.68
N GLU A 29 -22.78 1.23 -1.83
CA GLU A 29 -24.19 1.50 -1.53
C GLU A 29 -24.98 1.93 -2.77
N GLN A 30 -24.38 2.76 -3.63
CA GLN A 30 -25.06 3.29 -4.81
C GLN A 30 -25.14 2.32 -5.98
N LYS A 31 -24.14 1.46 -6.17
CA LYS A 31 -24.00 0.66 -7.40
C LYS A 31 -24.05 -0.85 -7.19
N TRP A 32 -23.74 -1.35 -6.00
CA TRP A 32 -23.44 -2.76 -5.78
C TRP A 32 -24.39 -3.45 -4.80
N LEU A 33 -25.29 -2.72 -4.15
CA LEU A 33 -26.36 -3.35 -3.37
C LEU A 33 -27.24 -4.18 -4.30
N SER A 34 -27.61 -5.37 -3.84
CA SER A 34 -28.63 -6.19 -4.51
C SER A 34 -30.00 -5.58 -4.19
N ASP A 35 -30.91 -5.65 -5.16
CA ASP A 35 -32.28 -5.18 -5.02
C ASP A 35 -33.26 -6.35 -5.25
N ASP A 36 -34.57 -6.07 -5.17
CA ASP A 36 -35.60 -7.07 -5.42
C ASP A 36 -35.58 -7.59 -6.87
N ASN A 37 -34.86 -6.93 -7.78
CA ASN A 37 -34.75 -7.31 -9.20
C ASN A 37 -33.55 -8.24 -9.47
N GLY A 38 -32.61 -8.40 -8.53
CA GLY A 38 -31.51 -9.33 -8.70
C GLY A 38 -30.36 -9.18 -7.72
N THR A 39 -29.51 -10.22 -7.70
CA THR A 39 -28.26 -10.21 -6.94
C THR A 39 -27.13 -9.60 -7.78
N ASN A 40 -26.49 -8.56 -7.27
CA ASN A 40 -25.31 -7.95 -7.88
C ASN A 40 -24.05 -8.69 -7.43
N THR A 41 -23.22 -9.11 -8.38
CA THR A 41 -21.93 -9.77 -8.09
C THR A 41 -20.85 -8.73 -7.84
N PHE A 42 -20.35 -8.65 -6.60
CA PHE A 42 -19.29 -7.74 -6.21
C PHE A 42 -17.92 -8.45 -6.20
N ASP A 43 -17.08 -8.15 -7.18
CA ASP A 43 -15.68 -8.58 -7.16
C ASP A 43 -14.88 -7.67 -6.23
N ILE A 44 -14.68 -8.16 -5.00
CA ILE A 44 -13.97 -7.50 -3.91
C ILE A 44 -12.48 -7.35 -4.21
N ALA A 45 -11.86 -8.29 -4.91
CA ALA A 45 -10.42 -8.29 -5.14
C ALA A 45 -10.03 -7.09 -6.02
N LYS A 46 -10.75 -6.92 -7.13
CA LYS A 46 -10.57 -5.80 -8.05
C LYS A 46 -10.85 -4.45 -7.38
N ARG A 47 -11.89 -4.37 -6.56
CA ARG A 47 -12.37 -3.09 -6.00
C ARG A 47 -11.59 -2.62 -4.79
N VAL A 48 -11.09 -3.54 -3.97
CA VAL A 48 -10.12 -3.19 -2.92
C VAL A 48 -8.80 -2.74 -3.55
N GLN A 49 -8.39 -3.30 -4.70
CA GLN A 49 -7.23 -2.79 -5.45
C GLN A 49 -7.44 -1.34 -5.94
N PHE A 50 -8.64 -1.02 -6.45
CA PHE A 50 -9.02 0.34 -6.85
C PHE A 50 -8.93 1.33 -5.69
N LEU A 51 -9.53 0.97 -4.55
CA LEU A 51 -9.46 1.75 -3.33
C LEU A 51 -8.00 1.98 -2.90
N ALA A 52 -7.19 0.93 -2.91
CA ALA A 52 -5.82 1.01 -2.46
C ALA A 52 -4.96 1.91 -3.38
N VAL A 53 -5.16 1.86 -4.71
CA VAL A 53 -4.52 2.81 -5.66
C VAL A 53 -4.97 4.24 -5.41
N ASP A 54 -6.27 4.48 -5.19
CA ASP A 54 -6.79 5.81 -4.89
C ASP A 54 -6.25 6.35 -3.55
N MET A 55 -6.07 5.50 -2.54
CA MET A 55 -5.43 5.89 -1.28
C MET A 55 -3.97 6.33 -1.50
N ILE A 56 -3.15 5.50 -2.16
CA ILE A 56 -1.74 5.83 -2.38
C ILE A 56 -1.60 7.08 -3.25
N THR A 57 -2.37 7.17 -4.33
CA THR A 57 -2.31 8.36 -5.20
C THR A 57 -2.78 9.61 -4.48
N HIS A 58 -3.78 9.51 -3.59
CA HIS A 58 -4.19 10.62 -2.75
C HIS A 58 -3.08 11.06 -1.80
N ILE A 59 -2.43 10.12 -1.10
CA ILE A 59 -1.34 10.38 -0.16
C ILE A 59 -0.09 10.93 -0.87
N CYS A 60 0.24 10.39 -2.04
CA CYS A 60 1.42 10.78 -2.80
C CYS A 60 1.22 12.11 -3.54
N PHE A 61 0.09 12.29 -4.23
CA PHE A 61 -0.13 13.42 -5.15
C PHE A 61 -1.12 14.47 -4.61
N GLY A 62 -1.69 14.26 -3.43
CA GLY A 62 -2.71 15.13 -2.84
C GLY A 62 -4.08 15.05 -3.54
N LYS A 63 -4.29 14.07 -4.44
CA LYS A 63 -5.59 13.76 -5.06
C LYS A 63 -5.63 12.29 -5.52
N PRO A 64 -6.80 11.61 -5.43
CA PRO A 64 -6.95 10.26 -5.94
C PRO A 64 -6.92 10.24 -7.48
N MET A 65 -6.62 9.09 -8.05
CA MET A 65 -6.64 8.88 -9.50
C MET A 65 -8.06 8.63 -10.04
N GLY A 66 -8.99 8.22 -9.19
CA GLY A 66 -10.42 8.13 -9.45
C GLY A 66 -10.91 6.71 -9.80
N PHE A 67 -10.17 5.68 -9.42
CA PHE A 67 -10.53 4.28 -9.67
C PHE A 67 -11.86 3.90 -9.02
N VAL A 68 -12.06 4.29 -7.75
CA VAL A 68 -13.29 3.97 -7.00
C VAL A 68 -14.50 4.65 -7.62
N LYS A 69 -14.41 5.95 -7.90
CA LYS A 69 -15.54 6.73 -8.46
C LYS A 69 -15.94 6.24 -9.85
N THR A 70 -14.97 5.93 -10.69
CA THR A 70 -15.22 5.43 -12.06
C THR A 70 -15.55 3.94 -12.11
N ASP A 71 -15.28 3.18 -11.04
CA ASP A 71 -15.29 1.71 -11.00
C ASP A 71 -14.56 1.10 -12.22
N SER A 72 -13.41 1.68 -12.60
CA SER A 72 -12.68 1.29 -13.80
C SER A 72 -11.16 1.42 -13.63
N ASP A 73 -10.40 0.68 -14.44
CA ASP A 73 -8.94 0.82 -14.52
C ASP A 73 -8.61 2.11 -15.28
N VAL A 74 -8.47 3.22 -14.53
CA VAL A 74 -8.23 4.54 -15.09
C VAL A 74 -6.92 4.52 -15.87
N SER A 75 -6.99 4.92 -17.14
CA SER A 75 -5.83 5.00 -18.05
C SER A 75 -5.11 3.66 -18.29
N ASN A 76 -5.77 2.51 -18.06
CA ASN A 76 -5.16 1.17 -18.14
C ASN A 76 -3.92 1.02 -17.23
N PHE A 77 -3.90 1.71 -16.09
CA PHE A 77 -2.76 1.72 -15.18
C PHE A 77 -2.46 0.32 -14.64
N LEU A 78 -3.48 -0.39 -14.14
CA LEU A 78 -3.32 -1.74 -13.58
C LEU A 78 -2.91 -2.72 -14.67
N LYS A 79 -3.54 -2.66 -15.84
CA LYS A 79 -3.13 -3.46 -17.00
C LYS A 79 -1.67 -3.20 -17.39
N THR A 80 -1.21 -1.96 -17.27
CA THR A 80 0.19 -1.61 -17.56
C THR A 80 1.12 -2.23 -16.51
N ILE A 81 0.79 -2.13 -15.23
CA ILE A 81 1.57 -2.76 -14.15
C ILE A 81 1.60 -4.28 -14.32
N GLU A 82 0.47 -4.93 -14.56
CA GLU A 82 0.39 -6.38 -14.74
C GLU A 82 1.18 -6.88 -15.95
N SER A 83 1.18 -6.13 -17.05
CA SER A 83 1.98 -6.49 -18.23
C SER A 83 3.49 -6.25 -18.03
N GLN A 84 3.86 -5.31 -17.16
CA GLN A 84 5.26 -5.03 -16.83
C GLN A 84 5.81 -5.84 -15.66
N LEU A 85 4.97 -6.36 -14.75
CA LEU A 85 5.41 -7.15 -13.60
C LEU A 85 6.25 -8.38 -13.99
N PRO A 86 5.86 -9.20 -14.99
CA PRO A 86 6.70 -10.31 -15.45
C PRO A 86 8.03 -9.81 -16.02
N ILE A 87 8.03 -8.67 -16.71
CA ILE A 87 9.23 -8.04 -17.27
C ILE A 87 10.17 -7.63 -16.12
N VAL A 88 9.65 -6.87 -15.15
CA VAL A 88 10.40 -6.44 -13.95
C VAL A 88 10.93 -7.63 -13.17
N GLN A 89 10.16 -8.71 -12.98
CA GLN A 89 10.64 -9.91 -12.29
C GLN A 89 11.81 -10.60 -13.01
N HIS A 90 11.81 -10.60 -14.34
CA HIS A 90 12.91 -11.16 -15.13
C HIS A 90 14.13 -10.22 -15.22
N PHE A 91 13.93 -8.90 -15.11
CA PHE A 91 15.00 -7.91 -15.13
C PHE A 91 15.54 -7.58 -13.73
N SER A 92 14.78 -7.78 -12.66
CA SER A 92 15.22 -7.55 -11.28
C SER A 92 16.31 -8.50 -10.83
N VAL A 93 16.52 -9.59 -11.57
CA VAL A 93 17.63 -10.54 -11.38
C VAL A 93 18.91 -10.08 -12.10
N ILE A 94 18.83 -9.04 -12.95
CA ILE A 94 19.96 -8.44 -13.66
C ILE A 94 20.24 -7.08 -13.03
N ILE A 95 21.17 -7.07 -12.07
CA ILE A 95 21.48 -5.92 -11.21
C ILE A 95 21.89 -4.69 -12.05
N GLU A 96 22.55 -4.89 -13.19
CA GLU A 96 23.06 -3.83 -14.07
C GLU A 96 21.95 -3.06 -14.82
N ILE A 97 20.76 -3.65 -15.01
CA ILE A 97 19.63 -3.01 -15.70
C ILE A 97 18.82 -2.11 -14.76
N ASN A 98 18.87 -2.40 -13.45
CA ASN A 98 18.23 -1.56 -12.44
C ASN A 98 18.79 -0.12 -12.44
N ASP A 99 20.10 0.03 -12.66
CA ASP A 99 20.76 1.34 -12.80
C ASP A 99 20.29 2.12 -14.03
N LEU A 100 19.90 1.42 -15.11
CA LEU A 100 19.40 2.03 -16.35
C LEU A 100 17.95 2.52 -16.21
N LEU A 101 17.11 1.75 -15.51
CA LEU A 101 15.68 2.04 -15.31
C LEU A 101 15.43 3.26 -14.41
N HIS A 102 16.34 3.57 -13.49
CA HIS A 102 16.26 4.76 -12.65
C HIS A 102 16.37 6.10 -13.41
N CYS A 103 16.72 6.10 -14.71
CA CYS A 103 17.20 7.30 -15.39
C CYS A 103 16.12 8.14 -16.12
N GLN A 104 14.93 7.60 -16.44
CA GLN A 104 13.99 8.28 -17.36
C GLN A 104 12.60 8.59 -16.79
N ILE A 105 11.99 7.69 -16.03
CA ILE A 105 10.59 7.86 -15.58
C ILE A 105 10.50 8.83 -14.40
N THR A 106 11.47 8.78 -13.47
CA THR A 106 11.50 9.63 -12.28
C THR A 106 11.83 11.09 -12.59
N ARG A 107 12.59 11.35 -13.66
CA ARG A 107 13.07 12.69 -14.03
C ARG A 107 11.94 13.59 -14.54
N ASN A 108 11.09 13.06 -15.41
CA ASN A 108 10.07 13.85 -16.12
C ASN A 108 8.96 14.41 -15.20
N GLU A 109 8.55 13.66 -14.17
CA GLU A 109 7.50 14.14 -13.24
C GLU A 109 8.07 15.04 -12.12
N VAL A 110 9.33 14.84 -11.73
CA VAL A 110 10.03 15.75 -10.82
C VAL A 110 10.30 17.10 -11.48
N GLU A 111 10.68 17.11 -12.76
CA GLU A 111 10.93 18.34 -13.54
C GLU A 111 9.66 19.17 -13.79
N LYS A 112 8.51 18.52 -14.07
CA LYS A 112 7.22 19.22 -14.22
C LYS A 112 6.78 19.95 -12.95
N ARG A 113 7.14 19.44 -11.77
CA ARG A 113 6.81 20.07 -10.48
C ARG A 113 7.76 21.20 -10.07
N GLN A 114 9.03 21.15 -10.48
CA GLN A 114 9.97 22.26 -10.24
C GLN A 114 9.57 23.57 -10.94
N GLN A 115 8.74 23.50 -11.97
CA GLN A 115 8.20 24.68 -12.67
C GLN A 115 6.92 25.25 -12.04
N SER A 116 6.27 24.52 -11.12
CA SER A 116 5.07 25.00 -10.41
C SER A 116 5.46 25.83 -9.18
N LYS A 117 5.22 27.14 -9.25
CA LYS A 117 5.46 28.15 -8.20
C LYS A 117 4.46 28.09 -7.03
N SER A 118 3.80 26.96 -6.79
CA SER A 118 2.88 26.77 -5.67
C SER A 118 3.64 26.32 -4.43
N GLU A 119 3.26 26.81 -3.24
CA GLU A 119 3.86 26.37 -1.96
C GLU A 119 3.96 24.84 -1.88
N PRO A 120 5.07 24.30 -1.34
CA PRO A 120 5.27 22.86 -1.27
C PRO A 120 4.22 22.25 -0.33
N LYS A 121 3.25 21.52 -0.89
CA LYS A 121 2.32 20.69 -0.12
C LYS A 121 3.13 19.64 0.65
N LYS A 122 2.85 19.45 1.94
CA LYS A 122 3.45 18.38 2.75
C LYS A 122 2.81 17.02 2.41
N ASP A 123 3.11 16.49 1.24
CA ASP A 123 2.71 15.15 0.79
C ASP A 123 3.88 14.16 0.87
N MET A 124 3.60 12.85 0.73
CA MET A 124 4.66 11.83 0.79
C MET A 124 5.70 12.04 -0.31
N LEU A 125 5.33 12.55 -1.49
CA LEU A 125 6.29 12.89 -2.53
C LEU A 125 7.26 13.98 -2.10
N THR A 126 6.79 15.01 -1.41
CA THR A 126 7.63 16.10 -0.90
C THR A 126 8.54 15.60 0.23
N SER A 127 8.04 14.71 1.10
CA SER A 127 8.89 14.05 2.11
C SER A 127 9.92 13.09 1.48
N PHE A 128 9.53 12.31 0.47
CA PHE A 128 10.42 11.42 -0.29
C PHE A 128 11.46 12.19 -1.11
N MET A 129 11.10 13.31 -1.73
CA MET A 129 12.03 14.21 -2.42
C MET A 129 13.02 14.87 -1.45
N LYS A 130 12.60 15.16 -0.22
CA LYS A 130 13.45 15.71 0.84
C LYS A 130 14.40 14.66 1.44
N HIS A 131 14.05 13.37 1.35
CA HIS A 131 14.77 12.26 1.99
C HIS A 131 15.34 11.20 1.04
N GLY A 132 15.24 11.38 -0.29
CA GLY A 132 15.93 10.56 -1.29
C GLY A 132 15.44 9.11 -1.43
N LEU A 133 14.15 8.84 -1.20
CA LEU A 133 13.58 7.48 -1.25
C LEU A 133 12.80 7.22 -2.55
N SER A 134 12.84 5.97 -3.06
CA SER A 134 12.24 5.57 -4.34
C SER A 134 10.74 5.24 -4.23
N PRO A 135 9.91 5.52 -5.27
CA PRO A 135 8.46 5.25 -5.27
C PRO A 135 8.03 3.78 -5.11
N SER A 136 8.96 2.83 -5.28
CA SER A 136 8.73 1.38 -5.32
C SER A 136 8.22 0.76 -4.02
N GLU A 137 8.27 1.49 -2.91
CA GLU A 137 7.87 1.00 -1.59
C GLU A 137 6.37 1.25 -1.31
N ALA A 138 5.68 2.11 -2.08
CA ALA A 138 4.24 2.32 -1.94
C ALA A 138 3.42 1.16 -2.51
N GLU A 139 3.88 0.54 -3.60
CA GLU A 139 3.17 -0.57 -4.27
C GLU A 139 2.98 -1.79 -3.37
N THR A 140 3.87 -1.98 -2.39
CA THR A 140 3.84 -3.15 -1.52
C THR A 140 2.75 -3.09 -0.44
N GLU A 141 2.23 -1.90 -0.12
CA GLU A 141 1.14 -1.68 0.84
C GLU A 141 -0.24 -2.13 0.28
N LEU A 142 -0.41 -2.09 -1.05
CA LEU A 142 -1.65 -2.46 -1.76
C LEU A 142 -2.02 -3.94 -1.55
N ILE A 143 -1.01 -4.81 -1.60
CA ILE A 143 -1.18 -6.27 -1.60
C ILE A 143 -1.59 -6.78 -0.20
N ILE A 144 -1.02 -6.18 0.86
CA ILE A 144 -1.26 -6.59 2.24
C ILE A 144 -2.69 -6.28 2.67
N SER A 145 -3.15 -5.07 2.35
CA SER A 145 -4.48 -4.57 2.74
C SER A 145 -5.58 -5.42 2.10
N LEU A 146 -5.41 -5.76 0.82
CA LEU A 146 -6.30 -6.65 0.08
C LEU A 146 -6.31 -8.06 0.67
N ALA A 147 -5.15 -8.65 0.95
CA ALA A 147 -5.07 -10.02 1.40
C ALA A 147 -5.61 -10.21 2.84
N THR A 148 -5.41 -9.21 3.70
CA THR A 148 -5.96 -9.21 5.07
C THR A 148 -7.48 -9.10 5.04
N LEU A 149 -8.03 -8.16 4.26
CA LEU A 149 -9.48 -8.01 4.10
C LEU A 149 -10.11 -9.27 3.49
N LEU A 150 -9.50 -9.85 2.46
CA LEU A 150 -9.98 -11.08 1.83
C LEU A 150 -9.98 -12.25 2.82
N ALA A 151 -8.92 -12.41 3.63
CA ALA A 151 -8.82 -13.47 4.62
C ALA A 151 -9.88 -13.35 5.72
N VAL A 152 -10.19 -12.12 6.16
CA VAL A 152 -11.26 -11.85 7.13
C VAL A 152 -12.63 -12.12 6.49
N ALA A 153 -12.89 -11.58 5.30
CA ALA A 153 -14.18 -11.74 4.61
C ALA A 153 -14.48 -13.20 4.24
N SER A 154 -13.45 -13.98 3.90
CA SER A 154 -13.59 -15.40 3.54
C SER A 154 -13.77 -16.32 4.76
N ASN A 155 -13.64 -15.81 5.99
CA ASN A 155 -13.69 -16.61 7.20
C ASN A 155 -14.76 -16.07 8.18
N PRO A 156 -16.01 -16.60 8.12
CA PRO A 156 -17.13 -16.08 8.90
C PRO A 156 -16.89 -16.01 10.41
N ARG A 157 -16.08 -16.93 10.96
CA ARG A 157 -15.73 -16.95 12.38
C ARG A 157 -14.81 -15.78 12.76
N VAL A 158 -13.84 -15.48 11.90
CA VAL A 158 -12.91 -14.36 12.11
C VAL A 158 -13.67 -13.04 11.94
N TYR A 159 -14.47 -12.92 10.89
CA TYR A 159 -15.33 -11.77 10.65
C TYR A 159 -16.23 -11.48 11.87
N ALA A 160 -17.04 -12.46 12.30
CA ALA A 160 -17.96 -12.28 13.42
C ALA A 160 -17.26 -11.89 14.72
N ARG A 161 -16.07 -12.45 14.98
CA ARG A 161 -15.28 -12.10 16.17
C ARG A 161 -14.69 -10.70 16.08
N LEU A 162 -14.23 -10.28 14.91
CA LEU A 162 -13.69 -8.94 14.68
C LEU A 162 -14.78 -7.88 14.80
N THR A 163 -15.93 -8.09 14.14
CA THR A 163 -17.11 -7.22 14.26
C THR A 163 -17.53 -7.08 15.71
N LYS A 164 -17.60 -8.19 16.46
CA LYS A 164 -17.93 -8.14 17.88
C LYS A 164 -16.96 -7.28 18.71
N GLU A 165 -15.64 -7.38 18.47
CA GLU A 165 -14.67 -6.53 19.18
C GLU A 165 -14.88 -5.05 18.87
N ILE A 166 -15.19 -4.72 17.61
CA ILE A 166 -15.45 -3.35 17.15
C ILE A 166 -16.75 -2.81 17.77
N ASP A 167 -17.85 -3.57 17.69
CA ASP A 167 -19.16 -3.18 18.24
C ASP A 167 -19.08 -2.94 19.77
N GLU A 168 -18.37 -3.80 20.50
CA GLU A 168 -18.16 -3.64 21.95
C GLU A 168 -17.31 -2.41 22.28
N ALA A 169 -16.31 -2.11 21.45
CA ALA A 169 -15.47 -0.93 21.62
C ALA A 169 -16.25 0.37 21.33
N GLU A 170 -17.11 0.37 20.30
CA GLU A 170 -17.98 1.50 19.98
C GLU A 170 -19.02 1.72 21.07
N ALA A 171 -19.74 0.68 21.48
CA ALA A 171 -20.77 0.77 22.53
C ALA A 171 -20.23 1.21 23.89
N SER A 172 -18.94 0.93 24.17
CA SER A 172 -18.27 1.39 25.39
C SER A 172 -17.60 2.76 25.25
N GLY A 173 -17.72 3.43 24.10
CA GLY A 173 -17.15 4.75 23.83
C GLY A 173 -15.61 4.76 23.78
N LYS A 174 -14.99 3.61 23.47
CA LYS A 174 -13.52 3.48 23.40
C LYS A 174 -12.94 3.88 22.04
N ILE A 175 -13.78 3.92 21.00
CA ILE A 175 -13.42 4.28 19.64
C ILE A 175 -14.40 5.33 19.12
N SER A 176 -13.93 6.22 18.25
CA SER A 176 -14.76 7.15 17.49
C SER A 176 -15.24 6.54 16.16
N SER A 177 -16.16 7.25 15.49
CA SER A 177 -16.59 6.93 14.13
C SER A 177 -16.53 8.22 13.29
N PRO A 178 -15.65 8.33 12.27
CA PRO A 178 -14.59 7.38 11.90
C PRO A 178 -13.57 7.11 13.02
N ILE A 179 -12.97 5.92 13.02
CA ILE A 179 -12.01 5.47 14.04
C ILE A 179 -10.64 6.13 13.84
N ARG A 180 -10.01 6.60 14.92
CA ARG A 180 -8.64 7.16 14.85
C ARG A 180 -7.58 6.05 14.94
N ASP A 181 -6.41 6.22 14.30
CA ASP A 181 -5.33 5.20 14.30
C ASP A 181 -4.92 4.81 15.73
N GLN A 182 -4.81 5.82 16.61
CA GLN A 182 -4.41 5.60 18.00
C GLN A 182 -5.41 4.72 18.78
N GLU A 183 -6.68 4.74 18.39
CA GLU A 183 -7.74 3.92 18.97
C GLU A 183 -7.71 2.51 18.37
N ALA A 184 -7.60 2.40 17.04
CA ALA A 184 -7.49 1.13 16.32
C ALA A 184 -6.30 0.27 16.80
N ARG A 185 -5.17 0.90 17.15
CA ARG A 185 -4.00 0.22 17.74
C ARG A 185 -4.27 -0.46 19.08
N ARG A 186 -5.32 -0.06 19.80
CA ARG A 186 -5.68 -0.61 21.11
C ARG A 186 -6.59 -1.83 21.01
N LEU A 187 -7.11 -2.16 19.82
CA LEU A 187 -7.98 -3.31 19.59
C LEU A 187 -7.16 -4.59 19.33
N PRO A 188 -7.04 -5.51 20.31
CA PRO A 188 -6.08 -6.60 20.22
C PRO A 188 -6.38 -7.62 19.12
N TYR A 189 -7.66 -7.92 18.84
CA TYR A 189 -8.03 -8.87 17.81
C TYR A 189 -7.86 -8.28 16.41
N LEU A 190 -8.19 -7.00 16.20
CA LEU A 190 -7.84 -6.27 14.98
C LEU A 190 -6.33 -6.34 14.70
N GLN A 191 -5.49 -6.06 15.70
CA GLN A 191 -4.03 -6.16 15.55
C GLN A 191 -3.57 -7.60 15.24
N ALA A 192 -4.23 -8.62 15.79
CA ALA A 192 -3.94 -10.01 15.46
C ALA A 192 -4.31 -10.34 14.02
N CYS A 193 -5.46 -9.88 13.52
CA CYS A 193 -5.86 -10.05 12.12
C CYS A 193 -4.87 -9.40 11.15
N ILE A 194 -4.42 -8.18 11.44
CA ILE A 194 -3.40 -7.49 10.63
C ILE A 194 -2.10 -8.27 10.60
N LYS A 195 -1.61 -8.70 11.78
CA LYS A 195 -0.37 -9.50 11.89
C LYS A 195 -0.47 -10.83 11.16
N GLU A 196 -1.62 -11.49 11.21
CA GLU A 196 -1.85 -12.75 10.52
C GLU A 196 -1.93 -12.56 9.00
N GLY A 197 -2.58 -11.48 8.54
CA GLY A 197 -2.55 -11.07 7.14
C GLY A 197 -1.12 -10.87 6.63
N LEU A 198 -0.30 -10.12 7.38
CA LEU A 198 1.13 -9.93 7.10
C LEU A 198 1.94 -11.24 7.12
N ARG A 199 1.59 -12.18 7.99
CA ARG A 199 2.25 -13.49 8.07
C ARG A 199 1.94 -14.36 6.85
N CYS A 200 0.68 -14.37 6.42
CA CYS A 200 0.21 -15.15 5.27
C CYS A 200 0.65 -14.55 3.94
N PHE A 201 0.66 -13.22 3.85
CA PHE A 201 0.93 -12.47 2.62
C PHE A 201 1.98 -11.39 2.90
N PRO A 202 3.26 -11.78 3.09
CA PRO A 202 4.30 -10.81 3.36
C PRO A 202 4.52 -9.91 2.13
N PRO A 203 4.59 -8.58 2.31
CA PRO A 203 4.72 -7.61 1.22
C PRO A 203 5.95 -7.87 0.34
N VAL A 204 7.06 -8.22 0.97
CA VAL A 204 8.33 -8.47 0.29
C VAL A 204 8.67 -9.95 0.47
N ALA A 205 8.24 -10.77 -0.49
CA ALA A 205 8.62 -12.19 -0.55
C ALA A 205 10.06 -12.38 -1.09
N GLN A 206 10.61 -11.38 -1.79
CA GLN A 206 12.02 -11.38 -2.22
C GLN A 206 12.91 -11.09 -1.01
N LEU A 207 13.68 -12.09 -0.59
CA LEU A 207 14.80 -11.88 0.32
C LEU A 207 15.68 -10.77 -0.27
N ARG A 208 15.75 -9.61 0.39
CA ARG A 208 16.79 -8.63 0.03
C ARG A 208 18.13 -9.32 0.24
N GLU A 209 18.86 -9.53 -0.83
CA GLU A 209 20.20 -10.11 -0.78
C GLU A 209 21.05 -9.30 0.20
N ARG A 210 21.72 -10.00 1.10
CA ARG A 210 22.64 -9.37 2.04
C ARG A 210 24.01 -9.38 1.40
N MET A 211 24.58 -8.20 1.20
CA MET A 211 25.95 -8.06 0.72
C MET A 211 26.93 -8.34 1.86
N VAL A 212 27.87 -9.25 1.62
CA VAL A 212 28.94 -9.55 2.57
C VAL A 212 29.91 -8.35 2.62
N PRO A 213 30.29 -7.87 3.83
CA PRO A 213 31.26 -6.78 3.98
C PRO A 213 32.61 -7.09 3.31
N ALA A 214 33.43 -6.05 3.10
CA ALA A 214 34.74 -6.18 2.44
C ALA A 214 35.69 -7.18 3.12
N GLY A 215 35.56 -7.38 4.44
CA GLY A 215 36.37 -8.33 5.21
C GLY A 215 35.82 -9.76 5.25
N GLY A 216 34.70 -10.04 4.56
CA GLY A 216 33.94 -11.28 4.75
C GLY A 216 33.03 -11.23 5.99
N ASP A 217 32.32 -12.32 6.23
CA ASP A 217 31.50 -12.52 7.43
C ASP A 217 31.49 -14.00 7.85
N THR A 218 31.12 -14.31 9.08
CA THR A 218 30.99 -15.70 9.55
C THR A 218 29.54 -16.02 9.90
N TYR A 219 28.99 -17.04 9.27
CA TYR A 219 27.64 -17.52 9.52
C TYR A 219 27.65 -19.02 9.77
N ASN A 220 27.07 -19.47 10.90
CA ASN A 220 27.06 -20.88 11.32
C ASN A 220 28.44 -21.57 11.27
N GLY A 221 29.50 -20.86 11.67
CA GLY A 221 30.87 -21.38 11.68
C GLY A 221 31.54 -21.50 10.32
N GLN A 222 30.88 -21.05 9.24
CA GLN A 222 31.47 -20.95 7.90
C GLN A 222 31.81 -19.49 7.60
N HIS A 223 33.02 -19.26 7.09
CA HIS A 223 33.45 -17.94 6.65
C HIS A 223 32.97 -17.70 5.21
N ILE A 224 32.14 -16.68 5.03
CA ILE A 224 31.61 -16.23 3.76
C ILE A 224 32.51 -15.11 3.24
N LEU A 225 33.03 -15.24 2.03
CA LEU A 225 33.84 -14.21 1.37
C LEU A 225 32.95 -13.22 0.62
N LYS A 226 33.45 -12.00 0.42
CA LYS A 226 32.79 -11.05 -0.49
C LYS A 226 32.77 -11.63 -1.91
N ALA A 227 31.61 -11.62 -2.57
CA ALA A 227 31.53 -11.94 -3.99
C ALA A 227 32.37 -10.94 -4.80
N HIS A 228 33.27 -11.45 -5.66
CA HIS A 228 33.97 -10.59 -6.63
C HIS A 228 32.93 -10.02 -7.59
N SER A 229 32.74 -8.69 -7.56
CA SER A 229 32.08 -8.01 -8.67
C SER A 229 33.03 -8.15 -9.86
N SER A 230 32.64 -8.96 -10.85
CA SER A 230 33.23 -8.86 -12.18
C SER A 230 32.96 -7.44 -12.69
N ALA A 231 34.01 -6.80 -13.17
CA ALA A 231 34.05 -5.43 -13.68
C ALA A 231 33.24 -5.26 -14.96
#